data_AF-A0A4Q3C9X2-F1
#
_entry.id   AF-A0A4Q3C9X2-F1
#
_cell.length_a   1.000
_cell.length_b   1.000
_cell.length_c   1.000
_cell.angle_alpha   90.00
_cell.angle_beta   90.00
_cell.angle_gamma   90.00
#
_symmetry.space_group_name_H-M   'P 1'
#
loop_
_entity.id
_entity.type
_entity.pdbx_description
1 polymer ?
#
loop_
_entity_poly.entity_id
_entity_poly.type
_entity_poly.pdbx_seq_one_letter_code
_entity_poly.pdbx_strand_id
1 'polypeptide(L)'
;MRPMVTVTRENDSAASLLARLVGDVTALLRNEMALARAELAESAHQALGGVGAVAIGGGVLLAGGLTLIAALVLGLAELMEPWLAALLVGVVLVAIGIALVKAGKRRLDPSTLKLQRTQQSLLKDKETVTETLGGT
;
A
#
# COMPACT_ATOMS: atom_id res chain seq x y z
N MET A 1 73.87 1.38 -28.69
CA MET A 1 72.64 2.14 -28.94
C MET A 1 71.51 1.46 -28.17
N ARG A 2 70.84 2.14 -27.22
CA ARG A 2 69.71 1.61 -26.45
C ARG A 2 68.45 2.39 -26.83
N PRO A 3 67.35 1.76 -27.27
CA PRO A 3 66.11 2.46 -27.58
C PRO A 3 65.39 2.88 -26.29
N MET A 4 64.90 4.13 -26.27
CA MET A 4 64.01 4.64 -25.22
C MET A 4 62.64 3.98 -25.35
N VAL A 5 62.18 3.34 -24.27
CA VAL A 5 60.80 2.90 -24.14
C VAL A 5 59.99 4.14 -23.77
N THR A 6 59.26 4.69 -24.75
CA THR A 6 58.30 5.76 -24.52
C THR A 6 57.17 5.21 -23.66
N VAL A 7 57.13 5.65 -22.41
CA VAL A 7 56.08 5.31 -21.45
C VAL A 7 54.85 6.15 -21.78
N THR A 8 53.91 5.61 -22.56
CA THR A 8 52.54 6.12 -22.62
C THR A 8 51.72 5.49 -21.49
N ARG A 9 51.94 5.87 -20.23
CA ARG A 9 51.25 5.25 -19.05
C ARG A 9 50.22 6.13 -18.34
N GLU A 10 50.12 7.42 -18.61
CA GLU A 10 49.19 8.29 -17.87
C GLU A 10 47.75 8.22 -18.38
N ASN A 11 47.55 8.19 -19.70
CA ASN A 11 46.20 8.09 -20.28
C ASN A 11 45.52 6.74 -20.01
N ASP A 12 46.29 5.65 -19.92
CA ASP A 12 45.77 4.33 -19.54
C ASP A 12 45.39 4.26 -18.05
N SER A 13 46.01 5.06 -17.18
CA SER A 13 45.74 5.04 -15.74
C SER A 13 44.46 5.82 -15.37
N ALA A 14 44.26 7.02 -15.92
CA ALA A 14 43.02 7.76 -15.71
C ALA A 14 41.80 7.05 -16.33
N ALA A 15 41.96 6.49 -17.53
CA ALA A 15 40.92 5.70 -18.19
C ALA A 15 40.61 4.39 -17.43
N SER A 16 41.61 3.70 -16.89
CA SER A 16 41.39 2.46 -16.11
C SER A 16 40.76 2.70 -14.73
N LEU A 17 41.04 3.84 -14.09
CA LEU A 17 40.37 4.23 -12.83
C LEU A 17 38.91 4.61 -13.05
N LEU A 18 38.59 5.35 -14.13
CA LEU A 18 37.22 5.62 -14.52
C LEU A 18 36.46 4.34 -14.87
N ALA A 19 37.08 3.43 -15.62
CA ALA A 19 36.48 2.13 -15.94
C ALA A 19 36.19 1.30 -14.68
N ARG A 20 37.07 1.33 -13.68
CA ARG A 20 36.86 0.67 -12.38
C ARG A 20 35.73 1.31 -11.58
N LEU A 21 35.68 2.64 -11.49
CA LEU A 21 34.63 3.35 -10.75
C LEU A 21 33.25 3.13 -11.39
N VAL A 22 33.14 3.16 -12.71
CA VAL A 22 31.90 2.82 -13.44
C VAL A 22 31.50 1.36 -13.17
N GLY A 23 32.48 0.45 -13.13
CA GLY A 23 32.27 -0.94 -12.74
C GLY A 23 31.71 -1.08 -11.32
N ASP A 24 32.29 -0.38 -10.35
CA ASP A 24 31.91 -0.43 -8.94
C ASP A 24 30.52 0.20 -8.70
N VAL A 25 30.21 1.34 -9.34
CA VAL A 25 28.88 1.96 -9.29
C VAL A 25 27.82 1.06 -9.91
N THR A 26 28.14 0.41 -11.04
CA THR A 26 27.23 -0.56 -11.68
C THR A 26 26.98 -1.76 -10.78
N ALA A 27 28.00 -2.24 -10.06
CA ALA A 27 27.88 -3.32 -9.10
C ALA A 27 27.03 -2.92 -7.88
N LEU A 28 27.22 -1.71 -7.35
CA LEU A 28 26.41 -1.14 -6.27
C LEU A 28 24.93 -1.03 -6.65
N LEU A 29 24.64 -0.43 -7.81
CA LEU A 29 23.26 -0.30 -8.30
C LEU A 29 22.59 -1.66 -8.50
N ARG A 30 23.34 -2.64 -9.02
CA ARG A 30 22.82 -4.00 -9.21
C ARG A 30 22.51 -4.68 -7.88
N ASN A 31 23.31 -4.42 -6.85
CA ASN A 31 23.08 -4.92 -5.49
C ASN A 31 21.90 -4.23 -4.81
N GLU A 32 21.77 -2.91 -4.92
CA GLU A 32 20.59 -2.19 -4.40
C GLU A 32 19.30 -2.62 -5.10
N MET A 33 19.33 -2.84 -6.42
CA MET A 33 18.18 -3.41 -7.13
C MET A 33 17.87 -4.83 -6.66
N ALA A 34 18.87 -5.66 -6.39
CA ALA A 34 18.65 -7.01 -5.87
C ALA A 34 18.04 -6.97 -4.46
N LEU A 35 18.50 -6.03 -3.62
CA LEU A 35 17.97 -5.81 -2.28
C LEU A 35 16.54 -5.26 -2.32
N ALA A 36 16.28 -4.24 -3.13
CA ALA A 36 14.94 -3.68 -3.32
C ALA A 36 13.97 -4.74 -3.86
N ARG A 37 14.42 -5.60 -4.79
CA ARG A 37 13.61 -6.74 -5.27
C ARG A 37 13.31 -7.73 -4.14
N ALA A 38 14.28 -8.04 -3.28
CA ALA A 38 14.08 -8.94 -2.16
C ALA A 38 13.08 -8.35 -1.13
N GLU A 39 13.19 -7.06 -0.83
CA GLU A 39 12.29 -6.37 0.11
C GLU A 39 10.86 -6.26 -0.44
N LEU A 40 10.70 -6.02 -1.75
CA LEU A 40 9.41 -6.07 -2.43
C LEU A 40 8.81 -7.48 -2.41
N ALA A 41 9.62 -8.52 -2.63
CA ALA A 41 9.17 -9.91 -2.59
C ALA A 41 8.73 -10.32 -1.18
N GLU A 42 9.49 -9.93 -0.15
CA GLU A 42 9.15 -10.15 1.26
C GLU A 42 7.85 -9.41 1.62
N SER A 43 7.73 -8.13 1.24
CA SER A 43 6.52 -7.33 1.46
C SER A 43 5.30 -7.96 0.78
N ALA A 44 5.45 -8.45 -0.45
CA ALA A 44 4.40 -9.15 -1.18
C ALA A 44 4.02 -10.47 -0.49
N HIS A 45 5.01 -11.23 0.00
CA HIS A 45 4.77 -12.48 0.71
C HIS A 45 4.03 -12.25 2.04
N GLN A 46 4.42 -11.23 2.80
CA GLN A 46 3.75 -10.85 4.03
C GLN A 46 2.31 -10.39 3.78
N ALA A 47 2.09 -9.59 2.73
CA ALA A 47 0.76 -9.18 2.31
C ALA A 47 -0.12 -10.39 1.93
N LEU A 48 0.42 -11.32 1.13
CA LEU A 48 -0.29 -12.54 0.71
C LEU A 48 -0.56 -13.49 1.89
N GLY A 49 0.39 -13.65 2.81
CA GLY A 49 0.23 -14.45 4.03
C GLY A 49 -0.87 -13.89 4.93
N GLY A 50 -0.93 -12.56 5.08
CA GLY A 50 -2.00 -11.88 5.82
C GLY A 50 -3.38 -12.07 5.18
N VAL A 51 -3.46 -12.06 3.84
CA VAL A 51 -4.72 -12.30 3.11
C VAL A 51 -5.27 -13.71 3.37
N GLY A 52 -4.42 -14.73 3.45
CA GLY A 52 -4.85 -16.11 3.73
C GLY A 52 -5.59 -16.24 5.07
N ALA A 53 -5.02 -15.69 6.14
CA ALA A 53 -5.64 -15.72 7.47
C ALA A 53 -6.95 -14.91 7.52
N VAL A 54 -6.99 -13.74 6.87
CA VAL A 54 -8.21 -12.92 6.77
C VAL A 54 -9.29 -13.62 5.96
N ALA A 55 -8.95 -14.33 4.88
CA ALA A 55 -9.90 -15.07 4.08
C ALA A 55 -10.52 -16.24 4.86
N ILE A 56 -9.69 -17.04 5.55
CA ILE A 56 -10.15 -18.16 6.38
C ILE A 56 -10.99 -17.64 7.54
N GLY A 57 -10.48 -16.65 8.28
CA GLY A 57 -11.21 -16.03 9.40
C GLY A 57 -12.52 -15.41 8.95
N GLY A 58 -12.53 -14.72 7.81
CA GLY A 58 -13.72 -14.19 7.17
C GLY A 58 -14.72 -15.29 6.83
N GLY A 59 -14.27 -16.41 6.25
CA GLY A 59 -15.11 -17.57 5.97
C GLY A 59 -15.76 -18.17 7.22
N VAL A 60 -14.98 -18.34 8.30
CA VAL A 60 -15.49 -18.84 9.59
C VAL A 60 -16.51 -17.88 10.20
N LEU A 61 -16.24 -16.57 10.18
CA LEU A 61 -17.17 -15.55 10.67
C LEU A 61 -18.45 -15.50 9.83
N LEU A 62 -18.37 -15.68 8.51
CA LEU A 62 -19.55 -15.77 7.65
C LEU A 62 -20.38 -17.01 7.99
N ALA A 63 -19.75 -18.17 8.13
CA ALA A 63 -20.44 -19.41 8.50
C ALA A 63 -21.13 -19.26 9.86
N GLY A 64 -20.42 -18.78 10.88
CA GLY A 64 -20.98 -18.53 12.21
C GLY A 64 -22.09 -17.48 12.18
N GLY A 65 -21.94 -16.41 11.40
CA GLY A 65 -22.97 -15.41 11.18
C GLY A 65 -24.25 -15.99 10.59
N LEU A 66 -24.14 -16.83 9.55
CA LEU A 66 -25.30 -17.51 8.96
C LEU A 66 -25.98 -18.45 9.97
N THR A 67 -25.21 -19.18 10.79
CA THR A 67 -25.76 -20.02 11.86
C THR A 67 -26.50 -19.19 12.91
N LEU A 68 -25.98 -18.03 13.32
CA LEU A 68 -26.65 -17.12 14.26
C LEU A 68 -27.93 -16.53 13.66
N ILE A 69 -27.91 -16.16 12.38
CA ILE A 69 -29.10 -15.69 11.67
C ILE A 69 -30.17 -16.79 11.65
N ALA A 70 -29.78 -18.04 11.32
CA ALA A 70 -30.71 -19.17 11.36
C ALA A 70 -31.29 -19.38 12.77
N ALA A 71 -30.46 -19.30 13.82
CA ALA A 71 -30.91 -19.41 15.20
C ALA A 71 -31.91 -18.29 15.58
N LEU A 72 -31.66 -17.05 15.15
CA LEU A 72 -32.59 -15.93 15.35
C LEU A 72 -33.91 -16.16 14.63
N VAL A 73 -33.88 -16.63 13.39
CA VAL A 73 -35.09 -16.94 12.62
C VAL A 73 -35.89 -18.05 13.28
N LEU A 74 -35.24 -19.13 13.69
CA LEU A 74 -35.90 -20.25 14.38
C LEU A 74 -36.47 -19.84 15.73
N GLY A 75 -35.72 -19.08 16.54
CA GLY A 75 -36.22 -18.58 17.82
C GLY A 75 -37.40 -17.63 17.66
N LEU A 76 -37.38 -16.78 16.64
CA LEU A 76 -38.50 -15.88 16.35
C LEU A 76 -39.71 -16.63 15.75
N ALA A 77 -39.46 -17.74 15.05
CA ALA A 77 -40.50 -18.62 14.53
C ALA A 77 -41.30 -19.35 15.64
N GLU A 78 -40.83 -19.37 16.89
CA GLU A 78 -41.65 -19.82 18.02
C GLU A 78 -42.76 -18.81 18.39
N LEU A 79 -42.59 -17.54 18.02
CA LEU A 79 -43.55 -16.47 18.32
C LEU A 79 -44.44 -16.11 17.12
N MET A 80 -44.05 -16.46 15.90
CA MET A 80 -44.77 -16.11 14.66
C MET A 80 -44.49 -17.11 13.54
N GLU A 81 -45.23 -17.01 12.43
CA GLU A 81 -45.02 -17.87 11.26
C GLU A 81 -43.56 -17.82 10.75
N PRO A 82 -42.93 -18.98 10.43
CA PRO A 82 -41.51 -19.05 10.09
C PRO A 82 -41.09 -18.15 8.92
N TRP A 83 -41.96 -17.99 7.92
CA TRP A 83 -41.70 -17.13 6.77
C TRP A 83 -41.67 -15.65 7.15
N LEU A 84 -42.49 -15.24 8.12
CA LEU A 84 -42.56 -13.86 8.60
C LEU A 84 -41.35 -13.53 9.49
N ALA A 85 -40.93 -14.50 10.32
CA ALA A 85 -39.71 -14.40 11.11
C ALA A 85 -38.48 -14.20 10.22
N ALA A 86 -38.33 -15.04 9.18
CA ALA A 86 -37.24 -14.93 8.20
C ALA A 86 -37.25 -13.57 7.49
N LEU A 87 -38.43 -13.09 7.09
CA LEU A 87 -38.58 -11.79 6.42
C LEU A 87 -38.19 -10.63 7.33
N LEU A 88 -38.61 -10.64 8.59
CA LEU A 88 -38.29 -9.59 9.56
C LEU A 88 -36.78 -9.52 9.84
N VAL A 89 -36.16 -10.66 10.13
CA VAL A 89 -34.70 -10.72 10.34
C VAL A 89 -33.96 -10.26 9.09
N GLY A 90 -34.40 -10.68 7.90
CA GLY A 90 -33.83 -10.25 6.62
C GLY A 90 -33.90 -8.74 6.41
N VAL A 91 -35.04 -8.12 6.67
CA VAL A 91 -35.21 -6.65 6.55
C VAL A 91 -34.28 -5.91 7.50
N VAL A 92 -34.16 -6.36 8.76
CA VAL A 92 -33.26 -5.75 9.74
C VAL A 92 -31.80 -5.84 9.28
N LEU A 93 -31.36 -7.00 8.80
CA LEU A 93 -29.99 -7.19 8.31
C LEU A 93 -29.70 -6.34 7.07
N VAL A 94 -30.65 -6.23 6.14
CA VAL A 94 -30.50 -5.36 4.96
C VAL A 94 -30.37 -3.90 5.38
N ALA A 95 -31.18 -3.43 6.34
CA ALA A 95 -31.09 -2.07 6.85
C ALA A 95 -29.72 -1.78 7.48
N ILE A 96 -29.22 -2.70 8.32
CA ILE A 96 -27.87 -2.62 8.92
C ILE A 96 -26.81 -2.62 7.83
N GLY A 97 -26.92 -3.51 6.83
CA GLY A 97 -25.99 -3.60 5.71
C GLY A 97 -25.89 -2.30 4.92
N ILE A 98 -27.04 -1.69 4.58
CA ILE A 98 -27.09 -0.39 3.90
C ILE A 98 -26.41 0.70 4.76
N ALA A 99 -26.66 0.72 6.07
CA ALA A 99 -26.04 1.68 6.98
C ALA A 99 -24.51 1.52 7.04
N LEU A 100 -24.01 0.29 7.13
CA LEU A 100 -22.59 -0.03 7.14
C LEU A 100 -21.92 0.34 5.81
N VAL A 101 -22.53 0.02 4.67
CA VAL A 101 -22.02 0.41 3.34
C VAL A 101 -21.93 1.92 3.23
N LYS A 102 -22.97 2.65 3.65
CA LYS A 102 -22.94 4.12 3.68
C LYS A 102 -21.83 4.66 4.59
N ALA A 103 -21.64 4.07 5.77
CA ALA A 103 -20.59 4.47 6.70
C ALA A 103 -19.17 4.18 6.15
N GLY A 104 -18.98 3.02 5.51
CA GLY A 104 -17.72 2.64 4.87
C GLY A 104 -17.37 3.56 3.71
N LYS A 105 -18.33 3.84 2.82
CA LYS A 105 -18.14 4.78 1.70
C LYS A 105 -17.75 6.18 2.19
N ARG A 106 -18.31 6.66 3.29
CA ARG A 106 -17.91 7.96 3.89
C ARG A 106 -16.47 7.96 4.40
N ARG A 107 -15.96 6.84 4.93
CA ARG A 107 -14.59 6.71 5.43
C ARG A 107 -13.55 6.55 4.31
N LEU A 108 -13.97 6.00 3.18
CA LEU A 108 -13.17 5.85 1.98
C LEU A 108 -13.28 7.06 1.04
N ASP A 109 -14.12 8.04 1.37
CA ASP A 109 -14.29 9.24 0.56
C ASP A 109 -12.99 10.06 0.58
N PRO A 110 -12.31 10.23 -0.57
CA PRO A 110 -11.04 10.96 -0.64
C PRO A 110 -11.14 12.40 -0.13
N SER A 111 -12.34 12.98 -0.12
CA SER A 111 -12.59 14.32 0.43
C SER A 111 -12.56 14.37 1.96
N THR A 112 -12.72 13.24 2.65
CA THR A 112 -12.56 13.09 4.10
C THR A 112 -11.14 12.70 4.51
N LEU A 113 -10.34 12.16 3.58
CA LEU A 113 -8.88 12.17 3.65
C LEU A 113 -8.39 13.61 3.41
N LYS A 114 -8.83 14.53 4.28
CA LYS A 114 -8.40 15.90 4.26
C LYS A 114 -6.88 15.91 4.46
N LEU A 115 -6.14 16.01 3.36
CA LEU A 115 -4.74 16.38 3.25
C LEU A 115 -4.54 17.83 3.77
N GLN A 116 -5.08 18.16 4.95
CA GLN A 116 -5.05 19.49 5.56
C GLN A 116 -3.61 19.96 5.78
N ARG A 117 -2.67 19.04 6.01
CA ARG A 117 -1.27 19.37 6.19
C ARG A 117 -0.53 19.59 4.87
N THR A 118 -0.78 18.76 3.86
CA THR A 118 -0.07 18.87 2.57
C THR A 118 -0.50 20.10 1.78
N GLN A 119 -1.78 20.49 1.82
CA GLN A 119 -2.21 21.69 1.09
C GLN A 119 -1.68 23.00 1.71
N GLN A 120 -1.51 23.07 3.03
CA GLN A 120 -0.96 24.27 3.68
C GLN A 120 0.54 24.44 3.41
N SER A 121 1.32 23.36 3.37
CA SER A 121 2.75 23.44 3.02
C SER A 121 2.96 23.86 1.56
N LEU A 122 2.13 23.38 0.63
CA LEU A 122 2.23 23.76 -0.79
C LEU A 122 1.83 25.22 -1.06
N LEU A 123 0.99 25.83 -0.22
CA LEU A 123 0.65 27.25 -0.32
C LEU A 123 1.72 28.13 0.33
N LYS A 124 2.33 27.69 1.44
CA LYS A 124 3.41 28.42 2.13
C LYS A 124 4.72 28.47 1.33
N ASP A 125 4.98 27.46 0.51
CA ASP A 125 6.16 27.42 -0.36
C ASP A 125 6.06 28.41 -1.53
N LYS A 126 4.86 28.71 -2.04
CA LYS A 126 4.70 29.73 -3.09
C LYS A 126 5.01 31.14 -2.59
N GLU A 127 4.65 31.43 -1.35
CA GLU A 127 4.89 32.74 -0.75
C GLU A 127 6.39 32.98 -0.51
N THR A 128 7.10 31.96 -0.01
CA THR A 128 8.54 32.01 0.28
C THR A 128 9.40 32.13 -0.99
N VAL A 129 8.98 31.50 -2.10
CA VAL A 129 9.69 31.59 -3.39
C VAL A 129 9.43 32.94 -4.08
N THR A 130 8.27 33.57 -3.83
CA THR A 130 7.98 34.90 -4.40
C THR A 130 8.75 36.00 -3.67
N GLU A 131 8.95 35.87 -2.36
CA GLU A 131 9.72 36.81 -1.54
C GLU A 131 11.23 36.79 -1.88
N THR A 132 11.78 35.62 -2.20
CA THR A 132 13.20 35.46 -2.57
C THR A 132 13.51 35.90 -4.01
N LEU A 133 12.51 35.94 -4.90
CA LEU A 133 12.67 36.36 -6.30
C LEU A 133 12.24 37.81 -6.56
N GLY A 134 11.47 38.44 -5.66
CA GLY A 134 11.06 39.84 -5.76
C GLY A 134 11.96 40.83 -5.01
N GLY A 135 13.00 40.35 -4.32
CA GLY A 135 13.86 41.11 -3.41
C GLY A 135 15.26 41.47 -3.92
N THR A 136 15.45 41.62 -5.24
CA THR A 136 16.67 42.20 -5.84
C THR A 136 16.33 43.25 -6.88
#